data_AF-A0A4S4MPG3-F1
#
_entry.id   AF-A0A4S4MPG3-F1
#
_cell.length_a   1.000
_cell.length_b   1.000
_cell.length_c   1.000
_cell.angle_alpha   90.00
_cell.angle_beta   90.00
_cell.angle_gamma   90.00
#
_symmetry.space_group_name_H-M   'P 1'
#
loop_
_entity.id
_entity.type
_entity.pdbx_description
1 polymer ?
#
loop_
_entity_poly.entity_id
_entity_poly.type
_entity_poly.pdbx_seq_one_letter_code
_entity_poly.pdbx_strand_id
1 'polypeptide(L)' 'MLTVFGGKIKDLRPFLLEERIPDNWQSQITSRMGLTLAVFNGVAALVELGIRDVGAKRERTKTA' A
#
# COMPACT_ATOMS: atom_id res chain seq x y z
N MET A 1 -0.38 3.58 3.95
CA MET A 1 0.88 2.80 4.07
C MET A 1 1.02 1.70 3.03
N LEU A 2 -0.06 0.99 2.67
CA LEU A 2 -0.03 -0.01 1.59
C LEU A 2 0.43 0.55 0.23
N THR A 3 0.00 1.77 -0.11
CA THR A 3 0.33 2.45 -1.38
C THR A 3 1.77 2.96 -1.45
N VAL A 4 2.33 3.40 -0.32
CA VAL A 4 3.68 3.99 -0.26
C VAL A 4 4.75 2.91 -0.13
N PHE A 5 4.53 1.94 0.76
CA PHE A 5 5.48 0.88 1.08
C PHE A 5 5.09 -0.48 0.48
N GLY A 6 4.09 -0.52 -0.41
CA GLY A 6 3.63 -1.75 -1.06
C GLY A 6 3.06 -2.81 -0.12
N GLY A 7 2.70 -2.44 1.11
CA GLY A 7 2.28 -3.39 2.15
C GLY A 7 3.41 -4.26 2.71
N LYS A 8 4.68 -3.94 2.42
CA LYS A 8 5.83 -4.68 2.93
C LYS A 8 6.11 -4.29 4.38
N ILE A 9 5.85 -5.23 5.31
CA ILE A 9 6.11 -5.04 6.74
C ILE A 9 7.59 -4.72 7.02
N LYS A 10 8.50 -5.29 6.23
CA LYS A 10 9.96 -5.06 6.34
C LYS A 10 10.34 -3.59 6.18
N ASP A 11 9.65 -2.87 5.30
CA ASP A 11 9.92 -1.46 5.03
C ASP A 11 9.17 -0.55 6.02
N LEU A 12 8.03 -1.04 6.54
CA LEU A 12 7.20 -0.31 7.50
C LEU A 12 7.80 -0.25 8.90
N ARG A 13 8.46 -1.34 9.34
CA ARG A 13 9.01 -1.45 10.70
C ARG A 13 10.06 -0.38 11.02
N PRO A 14 11.14 -0.19 10.24
CA PRO A 14 12.10 0.88 10.49
C PRO A 14 11.48 2.28 10.32
N PHE A 15 10.52 2.43 9.40
CA PHE A 15 9.84 3.71 9.20
C PHE A 15 8.98 4.13 10.38
N LEU A 16 8.29 3.19 11.04
CA LEU A 16 7.37 3.49 12.15
C LEU A 16 8.04 3.44 13.53
N LEU A 17 9.03 2.56 13.74
CA LEU A 17 9.66 2.39 15.05
C LEU A 17 10.92 3.24 15.21
N GLU A 18 11.64 3.47 14.12
CA GLU A 18 12.94 4.14 14.15
C GLU A 18 12.88 5.49 13.42
N GLU A 19 11.71 5.87 12.89
CA GLU A 19 11.49 7.07 12.07
C GLU A 19 12.51 7.18 10.91
N ARG A 20 12.95 6.03 10.39
CA ARG A 20 14.02 5.91 9.41
C ARG A 20 13.51 5.40 8.07
N ILE A 21 14.01 5.99 6.98
CA ILE A 21 13.82 5.43 5.63
C ILE A 21 14.76 4.22 5.46
N PRO A 22 14.25 3.02 5.12
CA PRO A 22 15.10 1.84 4.95
C PRO A 22 16.17 2.04 3.87
N ASP A 23 17.32 1.37 4.02
CA ASP A 23 18.37 1.41 3.01
C ASP A 23 17.89 0.87 1.67
N ASN A 24 18.25 1.55 0.59
CA ASN A 24 17.82 1.24 -0.77
C ASN A 24 16.30 1.28 -0.98
N TRP A 25 15.56 1.95 -0.09
CA TRP A 25 14.13 2.13 -0.26
C TRP A 25 13.83 3.11 -1.40
N GLN A 26 12.85 2.75 -2.23
CA GLN A 26 12.34 3.58 -3.31
C GLN A 26 10.82 3.62 -3.28
N SER A 27 10.25 4.79 -3.59
CA SER A 27 8.82 4.97 -3.73
C SER A 27 8.24 3.98 -4.74
N GLN A 28 7.21 3.24 -4.34
CA GLN A 28 6.45 2.38 -5.26
C GLN A 28 5.46 3.18 -6.13
N ILE A 29 5.32 4.48 -5.87
CA ILE A 29 4.38 5.36 -6.58
C ILE A 29 5.11 6.03 -7.73
N THR A 30 4.83 5.58 -8.94
CA THR A 30 5.38 6.11 -10.20
C THR A 30 4.39 7.03 -10.94
N SER A 31 3.25 7.36 -10.30
CA SER A 31 2.28 8.31 -10.85
C SER A 31 2.92 9.66 -11.10
N ARG A 32 2.59 10.29 -12.23
CA ARG A 32 3.05 11.65 -12.60
C ARG A 32 2.75 12.69 -11.51
N MET A 33 1.64 12.54 -10.81
CA MET A 33 1.21 13.46 -9.75
C MET A 33 1.74 13.06 -8.36
N GLY A 34 2.53 11.99 -8.27
CA GLY A 34 2.99 11.44 -6.99
C GLY A 34 1.86 10.94 -6.10
N LEU A 35 2.12 10.91 -4.79
CA LEU A 35 1.12 10.61 -3.77
C LEU A 35 0.36 11.88 -3.40
N THR A 36 -0.93 11.94 -3.72
CA THR A 36 -1.81 13.03 -3.31
C THR A 36 -2.63 12.64 -2.08
N LEU A 37 -3.10 13.64 -1.33
CA LEU A 37 -4.02 13.41 -0.20
C LEU A 37 -5.32 12.73 -0.63
N ALA A 38 -5.83 13.03 -1.82
CA ALA A 38 -7.01 12.37 -2.37
C ALA A 38 -6.78 10.86 -2.57
N VAL A 39 -5.65 10.48 -3.16
CA VAL A 39 -5.28 9.06 -3.34
C VAL A 39 -5.04 8.37 -2.00
N PHE A 40 -4.38 9.05 -1.06
CA PHE A 40 -4.11 8.52 0.26
C PHE A 40 -5.40 8.28 1.07
N ASN A 41 -6.26 9.29 1.15
CA ASN A 41 -7.51 9.25 1.92
C ASN A 41 -8.59 8.41 1.24
N GLY A 42 -8.56 8.24 -0.08
CA GLY A 42 -9.49 7.36 -0.78
C GLY A 42 -9.46 5.93 -0.24
N VAL A 43 -8.29 5.42 0.15
CA VAL A 43 -8.17 4.09 0.79
C VAL A 43 -8.81 4.09 2.18
N ALA A 44 -8.62 5.14 2.97
CA ALA A 44 -9.26 5.26 4.28
C ALA A 44 -10.78 5.29 4.17
N ALA A 45 -11.32 6.02 3.18
CA ALA A 45 -12.75 6.08 2.92
C ALA A 45 -13.36 4.70 2.61
N LEU A 46 -12.65 3.81 1.89
CA LEU A 46 -13.13 2.44 1.65
C LEU A 46 -13.24 1.62 2.95
N VAL A 47 -12.32 1.85 3.90
CA VAL A 47 -12.35 1.22 5.22
C VAL A 47 -13.52 1.77 6.04
N GLU A 48 -13.71 3.10 6.04
CA GLU A 48 -14.83 3.77 6.72
C GLU A 48 -16.19 3.27 6.20
N LEU A 49 -16.29 2.98 4.90
CA LEU A 49 -17.48 2.42 4.26
C LEU A 49 -17.70 0.93 4.55
N GLY A 50 -16.84 0.28 5.34
CA GLY A 50 -17.00 -1.12 5.76
C GLY A 50 -16.82 -2.14 4.64
N ILE A 51 -16.12 -1.78 3.55
CA ILE A 51 -15.90 -2.68 2.42
C ILE A 51 -14.88 -3.75 2.83
N ARG A 52 -15.38 -4.99 3.00
CA ARG A 52 -14.60 -6.15 3.50
C ARG A 52 -13.65 -6.77 2.48
N ASP A 53 -13.79 -6.46 1.19
CA ASP A 53 -13.05 -7.12 0.12
C ASP A 53 -12.46 -6.12 -0.88
N VAL A 54 -11.19 -5.76 -0.66
CA VAL A 54 -10.37 -5.05 -1.66
C VAL A 54 -9.26 -6.00 -2.19
N GLY A 55 -9.28 -7.29 -1.83
CA GLY A 55 -8.14 -8.17 -2.08
C GLY A 55 -8.45 -9.66 -2.07
N ALA A 56 -9.31 -10.15 -2.97
CA ALA A 56 -9.35 -11.59 -3.29
C ALA A 56 -9.90 -11.89 -4.69
N LYS A 57 -9.38 -11.26 -5.74
CA LYS A 57 -9.33 -11.88 -7.07
C LYS A 57 -7.90 -12.33 -7.36
N ARG A 58 -7.44 -13.37 -6.66
CA ARG A 58 -6.41 -14.25 -7.22
C ARG A 58 -7.14 -15.18 -8.18
N GLU A 59 -6.90 -14.97 -9.46
CA GLU A 59 -7.32 -15.87 -10.53
C GLU A 59 -7.02 -17.33 -10.14
N ARG A 60 -8.06 -18.16 -10.13
CA ARG A 60 -7.90 -19.62 -10.25
C ARG A 60 -7.54 -19.93 -11.71
N THR A 61 -6.32 -19.59 -12.09
CA THR A 61 -5.74 -20.10 -13.35
C THR A 61 -4.77 -21.20 -12.98
N LYS A 62 -5.00 -22.38 -13.57
CA LYS A 62 -4.23 -23.63 -13.50
C LYS A 62 -4.66 -24.63 -12.41
N THR A 63 -5.71 -25.38 -12.68
CA THR A 63 -5.65 -26.86 -12.61
C THR A 63 -6.67 -27.40 -13.60
N ALA A 64 -6.18 -27.74 -14.79
CA ALA A 64 -6.77 -28.66 -15.76
C ALA A 64 -5.60 -29.43 -16.37
#